data_AF-A0A143HCG7-F1
#
_entry.id   AF-A0A143HCG7-F1
#
_cell.length_a   1.000
_cell.length_b   1.000
_cell.length_c   1.000
_cell.angle_alpha   90.00
_cell.angle_beta   90.00
_cell.angle_gamma   90.00
#
_symmetry.space_group_name_H-M   'P 1'
#
loop_
_entity.id
_entity.type
_entity.pdbx_description
1 polymer ?
#
loop_
_entity_poly.entity_id
_entity_poly.type
_entity_poly.pdbx_seq_one_letter_code
_entity_poly.pdbx_strand_id
1 'polypeptide(L)'
;MNQPDDYKIQPFFSIWLHPKKTASYVIEHKKWTYVILYVILGGMASTMIGLSGQELYPSFSIWLLLLGCILAGPFIGAFSVIISSGVIWLVGKLFKGKGSFEDIFKVISLSSIPNITLAPFMLVWMANAPQSFFNMNDESLTNGAAIISMVLTLAVFIATIWTFVIQVGSVATAHRFSNWRSFFTLVLPGIVIGLILIVIVLLLVITFGIIVN
;
A
#
# COMPACT_ATOMS: atom_id res chain seq x y z
N MET A 1 25.94 -30.35 -12.72
CA MET A 1 24.61 -29.81 -13.09
C MET A 1 24.75 -28.30 -13.00
N ASN A 2 24.87 -27.62 -14.13
CA ASN A 2 25.19 -26.20 -14.18
C ASN A 2 24.05 -25.41 -13.56
N GLN A 3 24.33 -24.63 -12.51
CA GLN A 3 23.38 -23.65 -11.98
C GLN A 3 23.10 -22.66 -13.11
N PRO A 4 21.86 -22.56 -13.62
CA PRO A 4 21.55 -21.59 -14.63
C PRO A 4 21.74 -20.20 -14.00
N ASP A 5 22.65 -19.44 -14.60
CA ASP A 5 23.08 -18.08 -14.29
C ASP A 5 22.24 -17.37 -13.21
N ASP A 6 22.88 -17.11 -12.06
CA ASP A 6 22.42 -16.20 -11.00
C ASP A 6 22.33 -14.78 -11.55
N TYR A 7 21.38 -14.55 -12.45
CA TYR A 7 21.00 -13.22 -12.89
C TYR A 7 20.46 -12.54 -11.66
N LYS A 8 21.29 -11.69 -11.05
CA LYS A 8 21.03 -10.95 -9.81
C LYS A 8 19.64 -10.30 -9.89
N ILE A 9 18.61 -11.00 -9.38
CA ILE A 9 17.23 -10.55 -9.48
C ILE A 9 17.16 -9.19 -8.81
N GLN A 10 16.78 -8.16 -9.58
CA GLN A 10 16.55 -6.82 -9.06
C GLN A 10 15.08 -6.74 -8.60
N PRO A 11 14.79 -6.80 -7.29
CA PRO A 11 13.41 -6.97 -6.84
C PRO A 11 12.52 -5.80 -7.24
N PHE A 12 13.08 -4.58 -7.34
CA PHE A 12 12.35 -3.38 -7.78
C PHE A 12 11.69 -3.55 -9.15
N PHE A 13 12.39 -4.15 -10.12
CA PHE A 13 11.87 -4.34 -11.48
C PHE A 13 11.19 -5.70 -11.65
N SER A 14 11.75 -6.75 -11.05
CA SER A 14 11.26 -8.12 -11.22
C SER A 14 9.89 -8.34 -10.58
N ILE A 15 9.56 -7.60 -9.51
CA ILE A 15 8.29 -7.79 -8.79
C ILE A 15 7.06 -7.51 -9.66
N TRP A 16 7.20 -6.61 -10.64
CA TRP A 16 6.10 -6.22 -11.52
C TRP A 16 5.59 -7.43 -12.30
N LEU A 17 6.49 -8.23 -12.87
CA LEU A 17 6.12 -9.34 -13.76
C LEU A 17 6.24 -10.71 -13.09
N HIS A 18 7.06 -10.82 -12.05
CA HIS A 18 7.39 -12.09 -11.40
C HIS A 18 7.30 -11.98 -9.86
N PRO A 19 6.13 -11.65 -9.29
CA PRO A 19 5.97 -11.41 -7.86
C PRO A 19 6.34 -12.63 -7.01
N LYS A 20 6.04 -13.85 -7.49
CA LYS A 20 6.37 -15.09 -6.78
C LYS A 20 7.88 -15.36 -6.70
N LYS A 21 8.57 -15.27 -7.84
CA LYS A 21 10.04 -15.48 -7.90
C LYS A 21 10.77 -14.41 -7.10
N THR A 22 10.31 -13.16 -7.23
CA THR A 22 10.87 -12.04 -6.46
C THR A 22 10.67 -12.23 -4.96
N ALA A 23 9.47 -12.65 -4.53
CA ALA A 23 9.19 -12.94 -3.13
C ALA A 23 10.10 -14.04 -2.56
N SER A 24 10.24 -15.17 -3.26
CA SER A 24 11.15 -16.26 -2.86
C SER A 24 12.57 -15.75 -2.70
N TYR A 25 13.07 -15.01 -3.69
CA TYR A 25 14.42 -14.46 -3.67
C TYR A 25 14.64 -13.51 -2.49
N VAL A 26 13.68 -12.62 -2.19
CA VAL A 26 13.83 -11.68 -1.06
C VAL A 26 13.75 -12.38 0.29
N ILE A 27 12.86 -13.37 0.45
CA ILE A 27 12.78 -14.16 1.69
C ILE A 27 14.13 -14.84 1.99
N GLU A 28 14.73 -15.46 0.98
CA GLU A 28 15.91 -16.30 1.11
C GLU A 28 17.23 -15.51 1.15
N HIS A 29 17.35 -14.43 0.37
CA HIS A 29 18.65 -13.82 0.07
C HIS A 29 18.82 -12.37 0.55
N LYS A 30 17.74 -11.67 0.97
CA LYS A 30 17.84 -10.25 1.34
C LYS A 30 17.87 -10.03 2.85
N LYS A 31 18.76 -9.11 3.24
CA LYS A 31 18.94 -8.67 4.62
C LYS A 31 17.80 -7.77 5.08
N TRP A 32 17.59 -7.67 6.39
CA TRP A 32 16.61 -6.79 7.01
C TRP A 32 16.75 -5.32 6.63
N THR A 33 17.98 -4.82 6.43
CA THR A 33 18.22 -3.44 5.99
C THR A 33 17.58 -3.14 4.64
N TYR A 34 17.58 -4.10 3.72
CA TYR A 34 16.92 -3.97 2.42
C TYR A 34 15.41 -3.82 2.60
N VAL A 35 14.82 -4.64 3.46
CA VAL A 35 13.37 -4.65 3.74
C VAL A 35 12.92 -3.34 4.39
N ILE A 36 13.66 -2.88 5.40
CA ILE A 36 13.38 -1.62 6.13
C ILE A 36 13.43 -0.42 5.18
N LEU A 37 14.34 -0.40 4.22
CA LEU A 37 14.38 0.67 3.21
C LEU A 37 13.07 0.77 2.43
N TYR A 38 12.49 -0.36 2.00
CA TYR A 38 11.18 -0.35 1.32
C TYR A 38 10.03 0.03 2.24
N VAL A 39 10.09 -0.32 3.53
CA VAL A 39 9.09 0.12 4.51
C VAL A 39 9.11 1.65 4.63
N ILE A 40 10.31 2.25 4.73
CA ILE A 40 10.49 3.70 4.85
C ILE A 40 10.01 4.41 3.59
N LEU A 41 10.54 4.01 2.42
CA LEU A 41 10.19 4.62 1.14
C LEU A 41 8.71 4.41 0.79
N GLY A 42 8.20 3.21 1.04
CA GLY A 42 6.80 2.86 0.85
C GLY A 42 5.88 3.67 1.75
N GLY A 43 6.27 3.86 3.02
CA GLY A 43 5.55 4.73 3.95
C GLY A 43 5.45 6.16 3.46
N MET A 44 6.58 6.77 3.09
CA MET A 44 6.61 8.13 2.52
C MET A 44 5.73 8.25 1.27
N ALA A 45 5.85 7.29 0.34
CA ALA A 45 5.08 7.27 -0.90
C ALA A 45 3.58 7.11 -0.65
N SER A 46 3.19 6.17 0.21
CA SER A 46 1.79 5.91 0.56
C SER A 46 1.16 7.07 1.32
N THR A 47 1.88 7.73 2.23
CA THR A 47 1.37 8.93 2.91
C THR A 47 1.14 10.06 1.92
N MET A 48 2.08 10.30 0.99
CA MET A 48 1.90 11.33 -0.03
C MET A 48 0.70 11.02 -0.95
N ILE A 49 0.55 9.78 -1.41
CA ILE A 49 -0.64 9.36 -2.18
C ILE A 49 -1.92 9.58 -1.36
N GLY A 50 -1.90 9.27 -0.06
CA GLY A 50 -3.02 9.48 0.85
C GLY A 50 -3.40 10.96 1.09
N LEU A 51 -2.48 11.90 0.86
CA LEU A 51 -2.78 13.33 0.90
C LEU A 51 -3.50 13.83 -0.36
N SER A 52 -3.40 13.11 -1.48
CA SER A 52 -4.09 13.50 -2.70
C SER A 52 -5.62 13.49 -2.50
N GLY A 53 -6.29 14.52 -2.99
CA GLY A 53 -7.74 14.71 -2.83
C GLY A 53 -8.19 15.11 -1.42
N GLN A 54 -7.27 15.38 -0.49
CA GLN A 54 -7.59 15.93 0.82
C GLN A 54 -7.55 17.47 0.76
N GLU A 55 -8.59 18.15 1.27
CA GLU A 55 -8.72 19.62 1.29
C GLU A 55 -7.79 20.30 2.32
N LEU A 56 -6.49 19.99 2.26
CA LEU A 56 -5.46 20.50 3.18
C LEU A 56 -4.79 21.77 2.65
N TYR A 57 -4.90 22.05 1.36
CA TYR A 57 -4.42 23.27 0.73
C TYR A 57 -5.61 24.19 0.40
N PRO A 58 -5.52 25.51 0.63
CA PRO A 58 -4.36 26.28 1.05
C PRO A 58 -4.15 26.39 2.58
N SER A 59 -4.96 25.69 3.39
CA SER A 59 -4.91 25.75 4.86
C SER A 59 -3.52 25.44 5.44
N PHE A 60 -2.79 24.51 4.84
CA PHE A 60 -1.41 24.17 5.16
C PHE A 60 -0.49 24.43 3.98
N SER A 61 0.75 24.86 4.26
CA SER A 61 1.75 25.05 3.22
C SER A 61 2.24 23.71 2.67
N ILE A 62 2.55 23.66 1.37
CA ILE A 62 3.04 22.46 0.68
C ILE A 62 4.31 21.93 1.36
N TRP A 63 5.19 22.84 1.81
CA TRP A 63 6.43 22.48 2.52
C TRP A 63 6.15 21.79 3.84
N LEU A 64 5.15 22.23 4.60
CA LEU A 64 4.76 21.59 5.85
C LEU A 64 4.17 20.20 5.59
N LEU A 65 3.35 20.05 4.55
CA LEU A 65 2.77 18.76 4.15
C LEU A 65 3.86 17.77 3.68
N LEU A 66 4.81 18.24 2.87
CA LEU A 66 5.99 17.46 2.46
C LEU A 66 6.84 17.02 3.64
N LEU A 67 7.12 17.93 4.57
CA LEU A 67 7.86 17.61 5.80
C LEU A 67 7.10 16.56 6.61
N GLY A 68 5.77 16.67 6.69
CA GLY A 68 4.90 15.66 7.28
C GLY A 68 5.06 14.29 6.62
N CYS A 69 5.07 14.20 5.29
CA CYS A 69 5.32 12.94 4.58
C CYS A 69 6.70 12.34 4.89
N ILE A 70 7.76 13.15 4.94
CA ILE A 70 9.13 12.68 5.18
C ILE A 70 9.32 12.24 6.64
N LEU A 71 8.76 12.98 7.59
CA LEU A 71 8.92 12.69 9.01
C LEU A 71 7.94 11.62 9.49
N ALA A 72 6.64 11.76 9.21
CA ALA A 72 5.62 10.83 9.68
C ALA A 72 5.47 9.59 8.79
N GLY A 73 5.69 9.73 7.48
CA GLY A 73 5.50 8.64 6.51
C GLY A 73 6.25 7.35 6.84
N PRO A 74 7.54 7.38 7.23
CA PRO A 74 8.27 6.19 7.66
C PRO A 74 7.63 5.47 8.85
N PHE A 75 7.15 6.21 9.84
CA PHE A 75 6.50 5.62 11.03
C PHE A 75 5.14 5.04 10.68
N ILE A 76 4.33 5.77 9.90
CA ILE A 76 3.04 5.29 9.40
C ILE A 76 3.23 4.03 8.56
N GLY A 77 4.21 4.03 7.66
CA GLY A 77 4.56 2.87 6.83
C GLY A 77 5.00 1.67 7.66
N ALA A 78 5.92 1.86 8.62
CA ALA A 78 6.37 0.81 9.52
C ALA A 78 5.22 0.22 10.33
N PHE A 79 4.40 1.07 10.94
CA PHE A 79 3.22 0.65 11.68
C PHE A 79 2.26 -0.14 10.78
N SER A 80 1.95 0.40 9.59
CA SER A 80 1.03 -0.24 8.64
C SER A 80 1.52 -1.60 8.19
N VAL A 81 2.82 -1.75 7.88
CA VAL A 81 3.41 -3.03 7.48
C VAL A 81 3.40 -4.01 8.64
N ILE A 82 3.80 -3.60 9.86
CA ILE A 82 3.78 -4.49 11.05
C ILE A 82 2.37 -5.03 11.30
N ILE A 83 1.36 -4.15 11.34
CA ILE A 83 -0.03 -4.53 11.59
C ILE A 83 -0.55 -5.42 10.46
N SER A 84 -0.36 -5.01 9.21
CA SER A 84 -0.83 -5.77 8.04
C SER A 84 -0.18 -7.16 8.00
N SER A 85 1.12 -7.25 8.21
CA SER A 85 1.83 -8.53 8.25
C SER A 85 1.36 -9.42 9.39
N GLY A 86 1.05 -8.85 10.56
CA GLY A 86 0.50 -9.61 11.70
C GLY A 86 -0.86 -10.20 11.37
N VAL A 87 -1.77 -9.38 10.85
CA VAL A 87 -3.12 -9.82 10.44
C VAL A 87 -3.06 -10.87 9.33
N ILE A 88 -2.29 -10.61 8.27
CA ILE A 88 -2.11 -11.52 7.13
C ILE A 88 -1.48 -12.84 7.59
N TRP A 89 -0.49 -12.79 8.47
CA TRP A 89 0.14 -13.97 9.03
C TRP A 89 -0.85 -14.81 9.84
N LEU A 90 -1.63 -14.19 10.73
CA LEU A 90 -2.65 -14.87 11.53
C LEU A 90 -3.72 -15.53 10.66
N VAL A 91 -4.30 -14.80 9.70
CA VAL A 91 -5.31 -15.36 8.80
C VAL A 91 -4.70 -16.44 7.91
N GLY A 92 -3.47 -16.26 7.42
CA GLY A 92 -2.76 -17.25 6.64
C GLY A 92 -2.53 -18.55 7.42
N LYS A 93 -2.31 -18.48 8.74
CA LYS A 93 -2.26 -19.67 9.61
C LYS A 93 -3.58 -20.42 9.68
N LEU A 94 -4.73 -19.73 9.66
CA LEU A 94 -6.05 -20.38 9.57
C LEU A 94 -6.19 -21.20 8.28
N PHE A 95 -5.58 -20.74 7.18
CA PHE A 95 -5.49 -21.47 5.91
C PHE A 95 -4.35 -22.51 5.85
N LYS A 96 -3.78 -22.88 7.01
CA LYS A 96 -2.66 -23.83 7.16
C LYS A 96 -1.36 -23.36 6.47
N GLY A 97 -1.15 -22.04 6.38
CA GLY A 97 0.05 -21.42 5.81
C GLY A 97 1.31 -21.70 6.63
N LYS A 98 2.42 -22.01 5.95
CA LYS A 98 3.69 -22.42 6.60
C LYS A 98 4.65 -21.27 6.89
N GLY A 99 4.49 -20.13 6.22
CA GLY A 99 5.33 -18.95 6.39
C GLY A 99 5.44 -18.46 7.84
N SER A 100 6.62 -17.93 8.17
CA SER A 100 6.87 -17.20 9.41
C SER A 100 6.34 -15.77 9.33
N PHE A 101 6.25 -15.09 10.47
CA PHE A 101 5.91 -13.65 10.48
C PHE A 101 6.96 -12.85 9.70
N GLU A 102 8.24 -13.20 9.82
CA GLU A 102 9.34 -12.57 9.08
C GLU A 102 9.15 -12.71 7.57
N ASP A 103 8.78 -13.90 7.07
CA ASP A 103 8.54 -14.10 5.63
C ASP A 103 7.44 -13.17 5.12
N ILE A 104 6.35 -13.05 5.88
CA ILE A 104 5.22 -12.18 5.56
C ILE A 104 5.62 -10.71 5.62
N PHE A 105 6.35 -10.31 6.65
CA PHE A 105 6.87 -8.95 6.78
C PHE A 105 7.71 -8.55 5.58
N LYS A 106 8.64 -9.41 5.15
CA LYS A 106 9.49 -9.18 3.97
C LYS A 106 8.68 -8.97 2.70
N VAL A 107 7.69 -9.82 2.43
CA VAL A 107 6.92 -9.75 1.19
C VAL A 107 5.90 -8.61 1.15
N ILE A 108 5.30 -8.27 2.29
CA ILE A 108 4.39 -7.12 2.38
C ILE A 108 5.17 -5.81 2.20
N SER A 109 6.38 -5.71 2.75
CA SER A 109 7.25 -4.55 2.55
C SER A 109 7.55 -4.28 1.07
N LEU A 110 7.80 -5.34 0.28
CA LEU A 110 8.03 -5.21 -1.17
C LEU A 110 6.81 -4.78 -1.96
N SER A 111 5.61 -5.06 -1.44
CA SER A 111 4.37 -4.72 -2.14
C SER A 111 4.16 -3.20 -2.23
N SER A 112 4.97 -2.39 -1.55
CA SER A 112 5.01 -0.94 -1.67
C SER A 112 5.68 -0.42 -2.95
N ILE A 113 6.35 -1.28 -3.72
CA ILE A 113 7.12 -0.88 -4.91
C ILE A 113 6.28 -0.06 -5.91
N PRO A 114 5.05 -0.43 -6.29
CA PRO A 114 4.24 0.39 -7.19
C PRO A 114 4.02 1.82 -6.67
N ASN A 115 3.77 1.98 -5.37
CA ASN A 115 3.61 3.31 -4.76
C ASN A 115 4.92 4.10 -4.77
N ILE A 116 6.05 3.45 -4.48
CA ILE A 116 7.38 4.07 -4.56
C ILE A 116 7.67 4.55 -5.99
N THR A 117 7.29 3.78 -7.00
CA THR A 117 7.42 4.17 -8.41
C THR A 117 6.57 5.39 -8.76
N LEU A 118 5.39 5.55 -8.16
CA LEU A 118 4.54 6.73 -8.38
C LEU A 118 5.01 7.99 -7.64
N ALA A 119 5.79 7.83 -6.57
CA ALA A 119 6.16 8.94 -5.69
C ALA A 119 6.79 10.16 -6.43
N PRO A 120 7.74 9.99 -7.37
CA PRO A 120 8.30 11.14 -8.10
C PRO A 120 7.25 11.92 -8.91
N PHE A 121 6.28 11.22 -9.51
CA PHE A 121 5.19 11.85 -10.26
C PHE A 121 4.25 12.62 -9.34
N MET A 122 3.94 12.06 -8.16
CA MET A 122 3.15 12.73 -7.13
C MET A 122 3.85 13.98 -6.60
N LEU A 123 5.17 13.94 -6.38
CA LEU A 123 5.95 15.10 -5.96
C LEU A 123 5.89 16.22 -7.00
N VAL A 124 6.08 15.89 -8.27
CA VAL A 124 6.00 16.87 -9.37
C VAL A 124 4.59 17.46 -9.45
N TRP A 125 3.55 16.64 -9.34
CA TRP A 125 2.16 17.11 -9.36
C TRP A 125 1.86 18.05 -8.20
N MET A 126 2.18 17.64 -6.97
CA MET A 126 1.94 18.45 -5.77
C MET A 126 2.69 19.79 -5.80
N ALA A 127 3.91 19.82 -6.36
CA ALA A 127 4.71 21.05 -6.44
C ALA A 127 4.21 22.03 -7.52
N ASN A 128 3.75 21.53 -8.67
CA ASN A 128 3.42 22.38 -9.83
C ASN A 128 1.92 22.69 -9.94
N ALA A 129 1.05 21.82 -9.45
CA ALA A 129 -0.40 22.00 -9.46
C ALA A 129 -1.02 21.55 -8.13
N PRO A 130 -0.67 22.22 -7.00
CA PRO A 130 -1.15 21.85 -5.66
C PRO A 130 -2.68 21.87 -5.56
N GLN A 131 -3.35 22.85 -6.21
CA GLN A 131 -4.81 22.91 -6.19
C GLN A 131 -5.44 21.64 -6.76
N SER A 132 -5.00 21.14 -7.92
CA SER A 132 -5.57 19.91 -8.49
C SER A 132 -5.13 18.64 -7.75
N PHE A 133 -3.98 18.67 -7.07
CA PHE A 133 -3.52 17.56 -6.23
C PHE A 133 -4.39 17.37 -4.98
N PHE A 134 -4.71 18.48 -4.28
CA PHE A 134 -5.46 18.46 -3.02
C PHE A 134 -6.97 18.55 -3.22
N ASN A 135 -7.44 19.23 -4.27
CA ASN A 135 -8.85 19.31 -4.63
C ASN A 135 -9.06 18.90 -6.09
N MET A 136 -9.32 17.61 -6.30
CA MET A 136 -9.46 17.03 -7.64
C MET A 136 -10.79 17.38 -8.32
N ASN A 137 -11.78 17.90 -7.57
CA ASN A 137 -13.12 18.22 -8.05
C ASN A 137 -13.37 19.73 -8.16
N ASP A 138 -12.31 20.55 -8.03
CA ASP A 138 -12.43 22.00 -8.14
C ASP A 138 -12.80 22.40 -9.57
N GLU A 139 -14.00 22.98 -9.73
CA GLU A 139 -14.54 23.43 -11.02
C GLU A 139 -13.72 24.59 -11.62
N SER A 140 -12.88 25.26 -10.83
CA SER A 140 -12.01 26.34 -11.29
C SER A 140 -10.69 25.85 -11.92
N LEU A 141 -10.44 24.54 -11.95
CA LEU A 141 -9.23 23.97 -12.54
C LEU A 141 -9.13 24.26 -14.04
N THR A 142 -7.91 24.61 -14.47
CA THR A 142 -7.62 24.67 -15.91
C THR A 142 -7.73 23.27 -16.53
N ASN A 143 -8.11 23.21 -17.82
CA ASN A 143 -8.21 21.94 -18.56
C ASN A 143 -6.92 21.09 -18.44
N GLY A 144 -5.74 21.72 -18.46
CA GLY A 144 -4.47 21.02 -18.30
C GLY A 144 -4.30 20.40 -16.90
N ALA A 145 -4.61 21.16 -15.84
CA ALA A 145 -4.52 20.67 -14.46
C ALA A 145 -5.52 19.54 -14.17
N ALA A 146 -6.73 19.63 -14.74
CA ALA A 146 -7.75 18.60 -14.64
C ALA A 146 -7.33 17.29 -15.35
N ILE A 147 -6.76 17.37 -16.56
CA ILE A 147 -6.24 16.20 -17.29
C ILE A 147 -5.10 15.54 -16.50
N ILE A 148 -4.16 16.31 -15.96
CA ILE A 148 -3.07 15.78 -15.13
C ILE A 148 -3.62 15.03 -13.91
N SER A 149 -4.60 15.63 -13.22
CA SER A 149 -5.26 15.01 -12.08
C SER A 149 -5.91 13.68 -12.46
N MET A 150 -6.69 13.65 -13.53
CA MET A 150 -7.33 12.44 -14.03
C MET A 150 -6.31 11.33 -14.36
N VAL A 151 -5.22 11.67 -15.06
CA VAL A 151 -4.17 10.71 -15.45
C VAL A 151 -3.46 10.14 -14.24
N LEU A 152 -3.08 10.97 -13.27
CA LEU A 152 -2.34 10.53 -12.09
C LEU A 152 -3.22 9.77 -11.10
N THR A 153 -4.50 10.15 -10.96
CA THR A 153 -5.48 9.37 -10.20
C THR A 153 -5.72 8.01 -10.83
N LEU A 154 -5.81 7.93 -12.16
CA LEU A 154 -5.88 6.64 -12.87
C LEU A 154 -4.61 5.81 -12.65
N ALA A 155 -3.44 6.43 -12.65
CA ALA A 155 -2.18 5.74 -12.37
C ALA A 155 -2.12 5.18 -10.93
N VAL A 156 -2.59 5.94 -9.93
CA VAL A 156 -2.74 5.48 -8.54
C VAL A 156 -3.70 4.31 -8.45
N PHE A 157 -4.84 4.38 -9.14
CA PHE A 157 -5.81 3.29 -9.18
C PHE A 157 -5.20 2.01 -9.77
N ILE A 158 -4.51 2.11 -10.90
CA ILE A 158 -3.81 0.99 -11.53
C ILE A 158 -2.74 0.43 -10.59
N ALA A 159 -1.92 1.28 -9.97
CA ALA A 159 -0.89 0.85 -9.03
C ALA A 159 -1.47 0.16 -7.79
N THR A 160 -2.67 0.57 -7.34
CA THR A 160 -3.38 -0.08 -6.23
C THR A 160 -3.80 -1.50 -6.60
N ILE A 161 -4.43 -1.67 -7.78
CA ILE A 161 -4.78 -3.01 -8.29
C ILE A 161 -3.53 -3.87 -8.44
N TRP A 162 -2.46 -3.31 -9.01
CA TRP A 162 -1.22 -4.05 -9.24
C TRP A 162 -0.52 -4.43 -7.93
N THR A 163 -0.53 -3.54 -6.94
CA THR A 163 -0.06 -3.83 -5.59
C THR A 163 -0.78 -5.02 -5.00
N PHE A 164 -2.10 -5.11 -5.16
CA PHE A 164 -2.88 -6.25 -4.71
C PHE A 164 -2.49 -7.54 -5.44
N VAL A 165 -2.28 -7.51 -6.76
CA VAL A 165 -1.80 -8.66 -7.54
C VAL A 165 -0.43 -9.15 -7.04
N ILE A 166 0.49 -8.21 -6.77
CA ILE A 166 1.79 -8.51 -6.18
C ILE A 166 1.62 -9.18 -4.81
N GLN A 167 0.81 -8.61 -3.93
CA GLN A 167 0.55 -9.18 -2.60
C GLN A 167 0.01 -10.61 -2.69
N VAL A 168 -0.96 -10.88 -3.57
CA VAL A 168 -1.50 -12.23 -3.77
C VAL A 168 -0.39 -13.21 -4.12
N GLY A 169 0.47 -12.86 -5.09
CA GLY A 169 1.59 -13.70 -5.50
C GLY A 169 2.62 -13.91 -4.39
N SER A 170 3.02 -12.83 -3.72
CA SER A 170 4.10 -12.85 -2.74
C SER A 170 3.69 -13.49 -1.41
N VAL A 171 2.46 -13.27 -0.94
CA VAL A 171 1.90 -13.96 0.23
C VAL A 171 1.68 -15.45 -0.06
N ALA A 172 1.30 -15.81 -1.29
CA ALA A 172 1.20 -17.21 -1.71
C ALA A 172 2.55 -17.93 -1.57
N THR A 173 3.62 -17.28 -2.01
CA THR A 173 4.98 -17.76 -1.86
C THR A 173 5.39 -17.87 -0.39
N ALA A 174 5.20 -16.81 0.41
CA ALA A 174 5.60 -16.79 1.82
C ALA A 174 4.89 -17.89 2.64
N HIS A 175 3.58 -18.06 2.47
CA HIS A 175 2.83 -19.11 3.17
C HIS A 175 2.93 -20.50 2.51
N ARG A 176 3.56 -20.60 1.34
CA ARG A 176 3.69 -21.85 0.55
C ARG A 176 2.34 -22.49 0.24
N PHE A 177 1.37 -21.68 -0.17
CA PHE A 177 0.02 -22.15 -0.54
C PHE A 177 -0.44 -21.58 -1.89
N SER A 178 -1.66 -21.93 -2.32
CA SER A 178 -2.19 -21.49 -3.61
C SER A 178 -2.55 -19.99 -3.62
N ASN A 179 -2.61 -19.39 -4.81
CA ASN A 179 -2.99 -17.98 -4.99
C ASN A 179 -4.40 -17.69 -4.44
N TRP A 180 -5.33 -18.63 -4.56
CA TRP A 180 -6.68 -18.47 -4.02
C TRP A 180 -6.69 -18.34 -2.50
N ARG A 181 -5.90 -19.15 -1.79
CA ARG A 181 -5.78 -19.01 -0.33
C ARG A 181 -5.14 -17.68 0.05
N SER A 182 -4.17 -17.23 -0.74
CA SER A 182 -3.55 -15.90 -0.57
C SER A 182 -4.55 -14.77 -0.74
N PHE A 183 -5.35 -14.81 -1.81
CA PHE A 183 -6.43 -13.85 -2.07
C PHE A 183 -7.39 -13.75 -0.88
N PHE A 184 -7.91 -14.87 -0.39
CA PHE A 184 -8.81 -14.86 0.76
C PHE A 184 -8.10 -14.42 2.05
N THR A 185 -6.81 -14.72 2.21
CA THR A 185 -6.01 -14.24 3.35
C THR A 185 -5.91 -12.71 3.38
N LEU A 186 -5.83 -12.07 2.21
CA LEU A 186 -5.78 -10.61 2.07
C LEU A 186 -7.16 -9.96 2.23
N VAL A 187 -8.21 -10.59 1.68
CA VAL A 187 -9.56 -10.01 1.61
C VAL A 187 -10.37 -10.22 2.89
N LEU A 188 -10.26 -11.39 3.53
CA LEU A 188 -11.07 -11.72 4.71
C LEU A 188 -10.93 -10.75 5.87
N PRO A 189 -9.72 -10.30 6.26
CA PRO A 189 -9.59 -9.28 7.30
C PRO A 189 -10.40 -8.02 7.01
N GLY A 190 -10.36 -7.54 5.75
CA GLY A 190 -11.10 -6.36 5.32
C GLY A 190 -12.61 -6.55 5.43
N ILE A 191 -13.12 -7.71 5.01
CA ILE A 191 -14.55 -8.05 5.14
C ILE A 191 -14.96 -8.08 6.61
N VAL A 192 -14.18 -8.75 7.47
CA VAL A 192 -14.50 -8.87 8.90
C VAL A 192 -14.52 -7.50 9.59
N ILE A 193 -13.49 -6.67 9.36
CA ILE A 193 -13.43 -5.31 9.91
C ILE A 193 -14.60 -4.47 9.39
N GLY A 194 -14.90 -4.53 8.09
CA GLY A 194 -16.01 -3.81 7.48
C GLY A 194 -17.37 -4.17 8.11
N LEU A 195 -17.62 -5.47 8.33
CA LEU A 195 -18.83 -5.94 8.99
C LEU A 195 -18.92 -5.45 10.44
N ILE A 196 -17.81 -5.49 11.19
CA ILE A 196 -17.77 -4.97 12.58
C ILE A 196 -18.10 -3.48 12.61
N LEU A 197 -17.52 -2.69 11.69
CA LEU A 197 -17.79 -1.25 11.61
C LEU A 197 -19.26 -0.96 11.25
N ILE A 198 -19.85 -1.71 10.31
CA ILE A 198 -21.28 -1.58 9.98
C ILE A 198 -22.14 -1.84 11.21
N VAL A 199 -21.87 -2.90 11.97
CA VAL A 199 -22.62 -3.21 13.20
C VAL A 199 -22.47 -2.09 14.23
N ILE A 200 -21.27 -1.57 14.45
CA ILE A 200 -21.03 -0.46 15.38
C ILE A 200 -21.84 0.77 14.95
N VAL A 201 -21.81 1.14 13.67
CA VAL A 201 -22.55 2.29 13.15
C VAL A 201 -24.06 2.09 13.34
N LEU A 202 -24.60 0.91 13.05
CA LEU A 202 -26.01 0.61 13.28
C LEU A 202 -26.41 0.73 14.75
N LEU A 203 -25.58 0.21 15.67
CA LEU A 203 -25.83 0.33 17.11
C LEU A 203 -25.82 1.78 17.59
N LEU A 204 -24.89 2.59 17.08
CA LEU A 204 -24.83 4.02 17.38
C LEU A 204 -26.08 4.74 16.87
N VAL A 205 -26.47 4.50 15.61
CA VAL A 205 -27.67 5.11 15.02
C VAL A 205 -28.93 4.75 15.81
N ILE A 206 -29.08 3.48 16.21
CA ILE A 206 -30.23 3.04 17.03
C ILE A 206 -30.19 3.75 18.40
N THR A 207 -29.03 3.78 19.06
CA THR A 207 -28.91 4.38 20.40
C THR A 207 -29.17 5.89 20.38
N PHE A 208 -28.56 6.62 19.44
CA PHE A 208 -28.80 8.06 19.28
C PHE A 208 -30.22 8.36 18.80
N GLY A 209 -30.79 7.53 17.91
CA GLY A 209 -32.18 7.66 17.46
C GLY A 209 -33.20 7.39 18.58
N ILE A 210 -32.87 6.54 19.56
CA ILE A 210 -33.69 6.33 20.77
C ILE A 210 -33.53 7.49 21.76
N ILE A 211 -32.35 8.10 21.86
CA ILE A 211 -32.12 9.23 22.79
C ILE A 211 -32.78 10.54 22.32
N VAL A 212 -32.95 10.72 21.00
CA VAL A 212 -33.51 11.94 20.40
C VAL A 212 -35.04 11.92 20.27
N ASN A 213 -35.69 10.75 20.39
CA ASN A 213 -37.15 10.59 20.42
C ASN A 213 -37.67 10.47 21.86
#